data_AF-A0AAX4EZU1-F1
#
_entry.id   AF-A0AAX4EZU1-F1
#
_cell.length_a   1.000
_cell.length_b   1.000
_cell.length_c   1.000
_cell.angle_alpha   90.00
_cell.angle_beta   90.00
_cell.angle_gamma   90.00
#
_symmetry.space_group_name_H-M   'P 1'
#
loop_
_entity.id
_entity.type
_entity.pdbx_description
1 polymer ?
#
loop_
_entity_poly.entity_id
_entity_poly.type
_entity_poly.pdbx_seq_one_letter_code
_entity_poly.pdbx_strand_id
1 'polypeptide(L)'
;MQLLKQDITHLFVDVGRDWSSKAIIAALDRKGVNLHDIEKELCLRENTIRNVFYRKCGRYEEAIAQKIGISPAVIWPSRYPSNDRTAA
;
A
#
# COMPACT_ATOMS: atom_id res chain seq x y z
N MET A 1 -29.97 -4.79 -13.84
CA MET A 1 -29.17 -3.71 -13.22
C MET A 1 -27.71 -4.15 -13.22
N GLN A 2 -26.90 -3.59 -14.12
CA GLN A 2 -25.49 -3.95 -14.25
C GLN A 2 -24.68 -2.90 -13.48
N LEU A 3 -24.11 -3.31 -12.35
CA LEU A 3 -23.15 -2.48 -11.64
C LEU A 3 -21.94 -2.29 -12.56
N LEU A 4 -21.63 -1.03 -12.87
CA LEU A 4 -20.54 -0.68 -13.76
C LEU A 4 -19.23 -1.03 -13.06
N LYS A 5 -18.23 -1.54 -13.79
CA LYS A 5 -16.94 -2.02 -13.24
C LYS A 5 -16.22 -0.99 -12.34
N GLN A 6 -16.56 0.28 -12.55
CA GLN A 6 -16.08 1.46 -11.84
C GLN A 6 -16.72 1.63 -10.45
N ASP A 7 -18.01 1.29 -10.28
CA ASP A 7 -18.74 1.39 -8.99
C ASP A 7 -18.18 0.44 -7.92
N ILE A 8 -17.73 -0.76 -8.33
CA ILE A 8 -17.17 -1.75 -7.40
C ILE A 8 -15.83 -1.28 -6.84
N THR A 9 -15.07 -0.49 -7.61
CA THR A 9 -13.71 -0.08 -7.23
C THR A 9 -13.74 0.87 -6.03
N HIS A 10 -14.75 1.75 -5.97
CA HIS A 10 -14.97 2.67 -4.84
C HIS A 10 -15.36 1.98 -3.53
N LEU A 11 -15.82 0.72 -3.56
CA LEU A 11 -16.10 -0.04 -2.33
C LEU A 11 -14.83 -0.46 -1.59
N PHE A 12 -13.68 -0.51 -2.27
CA PHE A 12 -12.43 -1.02 -1.72
C PHE A 12 -11.33 0.04 -1.65
N VAL A 13 -11.37 1.06 -2.50
CA VAL A 13 -10.35 2.12 -2.59
C VAL A 13 -11.02 3.47 -2.83
N ASP A 14 -10.89 4.38 -1.87
CA ASP A 14 -11.24 5.80 -2.03
C ASP A 14 -10.05 6.56 -2.62
N VAL A 15 -10.30 7.36 -3.67
CA VAL A 15 -9.28 8.21 -4.27
C VAL A 15 -8.87 9.28 -3.25
N GLY A 16 -7.56 9.37 -2.96
CA GLY A 16 -7.01 10.30 -1.97
C GLY A 16 -7.00 9.78 -0.54
N ARG A 17 -7.36 8.50 -0.31
CA ARG A 17 -7.29 7.86 1.00
C ARG A 17 -6.25 6.73 1.03
N ASP A 18 -5.60 6.58 2.19
CA ASP A 18 -4.72 5.45 2.45
C ASP A 18 -5.49 4.14 2.30
N TRP A 19 -4.88 3.17 1.63
CA TRP A 19 -5.44 1.85 1.45
C TRP A 19 -5.64 1.18 2.81
N SER A 20 -6.73 0.42 2.94
CA SER A 20 -6.93 -0.41 4.12
C SER A 20 -5.87 -1.53 4.18
N SER A 21 -5.53 -1.97 5.39
CA SER A 21 -4.62 -3.11 5.57
C SER A 21 -5.10 -4.36 4.81
N LYS A 22 -6.42 -4.57 4.72
CA LYS A 22 -7.02 -5.66 3.94
C LYS A 22 -6.77 -5.52 2.44
N ALA A 23 -6.89 -4.31 1.89
CA ALA A 23 -6.61 -4.05 0.47
C ALA A 23 -5.13 -4.29 0.14
N ILE A 24 -4.22 -3.87 1.03
CA ILE A 24 -2.78 -4.12 0.88
C ILE A 24 -2.47 -5.62 0.92
N ILE A 25 -3.01 -6.34 1.90
CA ILE A 25 -2.83 -7.79 2.01
C ILE A 25 -3.38 -8.51 0.78
N ALA A 26 -4.58 -8.14 0.30
CA ALA A 26 -5.16 -8.71 -0.90
C ALA A 26 -4.33 -8.41 -2.17
N ALA A 27 -3.71 -7.23 -2.25
CA ALA A 27 -2.83 -6.88 -3.36
C ALA A 27 -1.52 -7.67 -3.34
N LEU A 28 -0.96 -7.91 -2.15
CA LEU A 28 0.20 -8.78 -1.95
C LEU A 28 -0.13 -10.24 -2.28
N ASP A 29 -1.28 -10.74 -1.82
CA ASP A 29 -1.76 -12.10 -2.10
C ASP A 29 -1.94 -12.35 -3.61
N ARG A 30 -2.49 -11.36 -4.33
CA ARG A 30 -2.57 -11.40 -5.81
C ARG A 30 -1.21 -11.46 -6.51
N LYS A 31 -0.14 -11.00 -5.86
CA LYS A 31 1.24 -11.12 -6.34
C LYS A 31 1.93 -12.40 -5.87
N GLY A 32 1.26 -13.21 -5.05
CA GLY A 32 1.84 -14.40 -4.43
C GLY A 32 2.90 -14.06 -3.39
N VAL A 33 2.84 -12.87 -2.77
CA VAL A 33 3.78 -12.41 -1.76
C VAL A 33 3.06 -12.25 -0.43
N ASN A 34 3.66 -12.69 0.67
CA ASN A 34 3.15 -12.43 2.01
C ASN A 34 4.03 -11.40 2.74
N LEU A 35 3.47 -10.73 3.76
CA LEU A 35 4.21 -9.84 4.65
C LEU A 35 5.43 -10.51 5.28
N HIS A 36 5.32 -11.81 5.59
CA HIS A 36 6.41 -12.59 6.15
C HIS A 36 7.59 -12.76 5.18
N ASP A 37 7.33 -12.85 3.87
CA ASP A 37 8.40 -12.93 2.87
C ASP A 37 9.16 -11.60 2.81
N ILE A 38 8.45 -10.48 2.93
CA ILE A 38 9.05 -9.14 2.99
C ILE A 38 9.86 -8.96 4.30
N GLU A 39 9.37 -9.49 5.42
CA GLU A 39 10.12 -9.50 6.69
C GLU A 39 11.43 -10.28 6.57
N LYS A 40 11.41 -11.44 5.90
CA LYS A 40 12.60 -12.25 5.62
C LYS A 40 13.60 -11.51 4.74
N GLU A 41 13.14 -10.87 3.67
CA GLU A 41 14.00 -10.10 2.77
C GLU A 41 14.66 -8.89 3.45
N LEU A 42 13.95 -8.27 4.39
CA LEU A 42 14.48 -7.14 5.16
C LEU A 42 15.27 -7.54 6.41
N CYS A 43 15.44 -8.85 6.66
CA CYS A 43 16.04 -9.41 7.88
C CYS A 43 15.41 -8.85 9.17
N LEU A 44 14.09 -8.67 9.17
CA LEU A 44 13.33 -8.15 10.30
C LEU A 44 12.82 -9.27 11.21
N ARG A 45 12.50 -8.92 12.45
CA ARG A 45 11.76 -9.82 13.34
C ARG A 45 10.34 -10.01 12.81
N GLU A 46 9.80 -11.20 13.02
CA GLU A 46 8.41 -11.50 12.69
C GLU A 46 7.45 -10.47 13.31
N ASN A 47 6.44 -10.08 12.55
CA ASN A 47 5.44 -9.04 12.87
C ASN A 47 5.94 -7.59 12.89
N THR A 48 7.23 -7.33 12.64
CA THR A 48 7.75 -5.96 12.61
C THR A 48 7.16 -5.15 11.46
N ILE A 49 6.92 -5.76 10.30
CA ILE A 49 6.44 -5.02 9.13
C ILE A 49 5.00 -4.56 9.28
N ARG A 50 4.19 -5.23 10.13
CA ARG A 50 2.81 -4.82 10.41
C ARG A 50 2.71 -3.42 11.02
N ASN A 51 3.80 -2.91 11.60
CA ASN A 51 3.86 -1.53 12.08
C ASN A 51 3.62 -0.50 10.98
N VAL A 52 3.84 -0.85 9.71
CA VAL A 52 3.55 0.03 8.55
C VAL A 52 2.10 0.50 8.52
N PHE A 53 1.15 -0.30 9.01
CA PHE A 53 -0.26 0.05 9.03
C PHE A 53 -0.58 1.14 10.06
N TYR A 54 0.18 1.19 11.15
CA TYR A 54 -0.07 2.08 12.28
C TYR A 54 0.84 3.30 12.31
N ARG A 55 2.05 3.20 11.74
CA ARG A 55 3.08 4.24 11.77
C ARG A 55 3.67 4.48 10.39
N LYS A 56 4.07 5.72 10.13
CA LYS A 56 4.82 6.09 8.92
C LYS A 56 6.20 5.45 8.98
N CYS A 57 6.48 4.57 8.03
CA CYS A 57 7.73 3.83 7.94
C CYS A 57 8.14 3.71 6.47
N GLY A 58 8.83 4.72 5.94
CA GLY A 58 9.17 4.81 4.51
C GLY A 58 9.80 3.53 3.96
N ARG A 59 10.74 2.92 4.68
CA ARG A 59 11.38 1.65 4.26
C ARG A 59 10.39 0.49 4.08
N TYR A 60 9.38 0.37 4.95
CA TYR A 60 8.40 -0.71 4.88
C TYR A 60 7.33 -0.41 3.84
N GLU A 61 6.93 0.86 3.74
CA GLU A 61 6.01 1.36 2.71
C GLU A 61 6.58 1.10 1.32
N GLU A 62 7.85 1.44 1.09
CA GLU A 62 8.57 1.20 -0.16
C GLU A 62 8.69 -0.29 -0.49
N ALA A 63 9.03 -1.14 0.49
CA ALA A 63 9.15 -2.58 0.26
C ALA A 63 7.82 -3.21 -0.18
N ILE A 64 6.71 -2.84 0.48
CA ILE A 64 5.37 -3.31 0.10
C ILE A 64 4.98 -2.76 -1.27
N ALA A 65 5.19 -1.48 -1.51
CA ALA A 65 4.91 -0.82 -2.78
C ALA A 65 5.66 -1.48 -3.95
N GLN A 66 6.94 -1.80 -3.75
CA GLN A 66 7.78 -2.50 -4.72
C GLN A 66 7.24 -3.90 -5.05
N LYS A 67 6.79 -4.66 -4.05
CA LYS A 67 6.20 -6.00 -4.26
C LYS A 67 4.87 -5.95 -5.01
N ILE A 68 4.05 -4.93 -4.73
CA ILE A 68 2.79 -4.70 -5.45
C ILE A 68 3.07 -4.15 -6.86
N GLY A 69 4.19 -3.45 -7.06
CA GLY A 69 4.59 -2.84 -8.32
C GLY A 69 3.94 -1.48 -8.58
N ILE A 70 3.62 -0.74 -7.51
CA ILE A 70 3.05 0.61 -7.57
C ILE A 70 3.84 1.55 -6.65
N SER A 71 3.66 2.86 -6.80
CA SER A 71 4.31 3.84 -5.91
C SER A 71 3.70 3.80 -4.50
N PRO A 72 4.48 3.94 -3.42
CA PRO A 72 3.95 4.02 -2.07
C PRO A 72 3.00 5.21 -1.88
N ALA A 73 3.13 6.28 -2.69
CA ALA A 73 2.20 7.41 -2.70
C ALA A 73 0.79 7.04 -3.20
N VAL A 74 0.65 5.96 -3.98
CA VAL A 74 -0.66 5.45 -4.42
C VAL A 74 -1.35 4.67 -3.31
N ILE A 75 -0.57 3.96 -2.50
CA ILE A 75 -1.07 3.17 -1.37
C ILE A 75 -1.37 4.07 -0.16
N TRP A 76 -0.50 5.03 0.11
CA TRP A 76 -0.60 5.97 1.22
C TRP A 76 -0.54 7.44 0.77
N PRO A 77 -1.53 7.93 0.00
CA PRO A 77 -1.55 9.32 -0.47
C PRO A 77 -1.49 10.34 0.67
N SER A 78 -1.99 10.01 1.87
CA SER A 78 -1.90 10.90 3.04
C SER A 78 -0.46 11.10 3.53
N ARG A 79 0.41 10.08 3.33
CA ARG A 79 1.79 10.08 3.84
C ARG A 79 2.78 10.72 2.87
N TYR A 80 2.41 10.81 1.59
CA TYR A 80 3.23 11.34 0.51
C TYR A 80 2.49 12.53 -0.12
N PRO A 81 2.63 13.74 0.45
CA PRO A 81 2.06 14.93 -0.17
C PRO A 81 2.66 15.07 -1.57
N SER A 82 1.80 15.14 -2.59
CA SER A 82 2.19 15.54 -3.93
C SER A 82 2.83 16.91 -3.82
N ASN A 83 4.16 16.96 -3.80
CA ASN A 83 4.91 18.20 -3.76
C ASN A 83 4.83 18.84 -5.14
N ASP A 84 3.64 19.30 -5.53
CA ASP A 84 3.41 20.16 -6.70
C ASP A 84 3.89 21.60 -6.41
N ARG A 85 4.94 21.75 -5.60
CA ARG A 85 5.53 23.05 -5.22
C ARG A 85 6.92 23.26 -5.84
N THR A 86 7.37 22.39 -6.73
CA THR A 86 8.65 22.55 -7.45
C THR A 86 8.39 22.72 -8.94
N ALA A 87 7.58 23.72 -9.27
CA ALA A 87 7.43 24.26 -10.63
C ALA A 87 6.93 25.72 -10.52
N ALA A 88 7.74 26.58 -9.90
CA ALA A 88 7.58 28.03 -9.94
C ALA A 88 8.97 28.66 -10.05
#